data_AF-A0A0G4MNF5-F1
#
_entry.id   AF-A0A0G4MNF5-F1
#
_cell.length_a   1.000
_cell.length_b   1.000
_cell.length_c   1.000
_cell.angle_alpha   90.00
_cell.angle_beta   90.00
_cell.angle_gamma   90.00
#
_symmetry.space_group_name_H-M   'P 1'
#
loop_
_entity.id
_entity.type
_entity.pdbx_description
1 polymer ?
#
loop_
_entity_poly.entity_id
_entity_poly.type
_entity_poly.pdbx_seq_one_letter_code
_entity_poly.pdbx_strand_id
1 'polypeptide(L)'
;ALHPVHDGLSPVHRDRLLRKEAYREMLYGVQDVQDVLVLICGHGGRDARCGITGPVLRSEFETQLDAAGVSVLKGEVEGDVEENQGRRLEEGATARDGGEGAPQRGAAAARVGLISHIGGHKFAGNVIVYVPPGMRAQDGTEHGLAGRGIWYGRVEPRHVEGIVKETILGGRVIADMFRGGIDQQRKMLRM
;
A
#
# COMPACT_ATOMS: atom_id res chain seq x y z
N ALA A 1 8.34 -3.30 -21.12
CA ALA A 1 8.65 -2.42 -22.27
C ALA A 1 8.31 -0.98 -21.89
N LEU A 2 9.04 0.01 -22.42
CA LEU A 2 8.74 1.42 -22.18
C LEU A 2 7.54 1.86 -23.02
N HIS A 3 6.84 2.90 -22.56
CA HIS A 3 5.77 3.54 -23.33
C HIS A 3 6.33 4.16 -24.64
N PRO A 4 5.59 4.16 -25.77
CA PRO A 4 6.07 4.68 -27.07
C PRO A 4 6.56 6.13 -27.06
N VAL A 5 6.13 6.94 -26.08
CA VAL A 5 6.64 8.32 -25.88
C VAL A 5 8.17 8.37 -25.73
N HIS A 6 8.80 7.26 -25.39
CA HIS A 6 10.24 7.15 -25.21
C HIS A 6 10.99 6.67 -26.48
N ASP A 7 10.31 6.51 -27.62
CA ASP A 7 10.95 5.99 -28.84
C ASP A 7 11.97 6.97 -29.45
N GLY A 8 11.84 8.27 -29.18
CA GLY A 8 12.83 9.28 -29.58
C GLY A 8 14.12 9.30 -28.74
N LEU A 9 14.21 8.50 -27.67
CA LEU A 9 15.39 8.44 -26.82
C LEU A 9 16.43 7.48 -27.39
N SER A 10 17.71 7.82 -27.22
CA SER A 10 18.81 6.90 -27.57
C SER A 10 18.74 5.60 -26.76
N PRO A 11 19.32 4.50 -27.26
CA PRO A 11 19.30 3.21 -26.55
C PRO A 11 19.81 3.29 -25.10
N VAL A 12 20.87 4.07 -24.85
CA VAL A 12 21.43 4.28 -23.52
C VAL A 12 20.44 4.96 -22.57
N HIS A 13 19.68 5.95 -23.05
CA HIS A 13 18.67 6.62 -22.23
C HIS A 13 17.47 5.72 -21.95
N ARG A 14 17.05 4.90 -22.93
CA ARG A 14 15.98 3.91 -22.75
C ARG A 14 16.37 2.83 -21.74
N ASP A 15 17.61 2.33 -21.80
CA ASP A 15 18.12 1.35 -20.84
C ASP A 15 18.06 1.85 -19.38
N ARG A 16 18.36 3.12 -19.15
CA ARG A 16 18.28 3.74 -17.81
C ARG A 16 16.86 3.83 -17.25
N LEU A 17 15.83 3.82 -18.09
CA LEU A 17 14.43 3.89 -17.66
C LEU A 17 13.82 2.51 -17.39
N LEU A 18 14.50 1.43 -17.80
CA LEU A 18 14.06 0.07 -17.52
C LEU A 18 14.46 -0.34 -16.10
N ARG A 19 13.63 -1.18 -15.49
CA ARG A 19 13.96 -1.81 -14.21
C ARG A 19 15.21 -2.69 -14.41
N LYS A 20 16.22 -2.49 -13.56
CA LYS A 20 17.43 -3.31 -13.54
C LYS A 20 17.36 -4.25 -12.35
N GLU A 21 17.31 -5.56 -12.60
CA GLU A 21 17.24 -6.55 -11.52
C GLU A 21 18.43 -6.45 -10.56
N ALA A 22 19.62 -6.09 -11.06
CA ALA A 22 20.80 -5.84 -10.24
C ALA A 22 20.59 -4.78 -9.13
N TYR A 23 19.70 -3.81 -9.31
CA TYR A 23 19.39 -2.81 -8.27
C TYR A 23 18.36 -3.30 -7.27
N ARG A 24 17.60 -4.35 -7.58
CA ARG A 24 16.61 -4.92 -6.67
C ARG A 24 17.29 -5.51 -5.44
N GLU A 25 18.41 -6.19 -5.64
CA GLU A 25 19.22 -6.81 -4.57
C GLU A 25 19.96 -5.78 -3.71
N MET A 26 20.13 -4.55 -4.21
CA MET A 26 20.76 -3.45 -3.44
C MET A 26 19.81 -2.80 -2.44
N LEU A 27 18.51 -3.09 -2.50
CA LEU A 27 17.52 -2.53 -1.58
C LEU A 27 17.38 -3.47 -0.37
N TYR A 28 17.89 -3.06 0.77
CA TYR A 28 17.76 -3.79 2.03
C TYR A 28 16.33 -3.65 2.60
N GLY A 29 15.83 -4.72 3.24
CA GLY A 29 14.53 -4.70 3.94
C GLY A 29 13.30 -4.61 3.04
N VAL A 30 13.42 -4.94 1.75
CA VAL A 30 12.26 -5.00 0.84
C VAL A 30 11.49 -6.29 1.08
N GLN A 31 10.23 -6.16 1.46
CA GLN A 31 9.30 -7.27 1.63
C GLN A 31 7.95 -6.95 0.97
N ASP A 32 7.16 -7.99 0.71
CA ASP A 32 5.80 -7.85 0.22
C ASP A 32 4.89 -7.25 1.30
N VAL A 33 3.88 -6.49 0.88
CA VAL A 33 2.91 -5.86 1.80
C VAL A 33 1.94 -6.92 2.33
N GLN A 34 2.11 -7.30 3.60
CA GLN A 34 1.27 -8.31 4.27
C GLN A 34 0.14 -7.69 5.11
N ASP A 35 0.24 -6.40 5.44
CA ASP A 35 -0.73 -5.66 6.23
C ASP A 35 -1.54 -4.69 5.35
N VAL A 36 -2.68 -4.20 5.83
CA VAL A 36 -3.34 -3.05 5.20
C VAL A 36 -2.45 -1.82 5.34
N LEU A 37 -2.10 -1.16 4.24
CA LEU A 37 -1.25 0.02 4.26
C LEU A 37 -2.04 1.25 3.82
N VAL A 38 -2.24 2.18 4.77
CA VAL A 38 -2.89 3.46 4.53
C VAL A 38 -1.82 4.55 4.45
N LEU A 39 -1.69 5.20 3.29
CA LEU A 39 -0.72 6.27 3.06
C LEU A 39 -1.45 7.60 2.85
N ILE A 40 -1.11 8.60 3.65
CA ILE A 40 -1.81 9.89 3.70
C ILE A 40 -0.84 10.99 3.30
N CYS A 41 -1.23 11.80 2.32
CA CYS A 41 -0.48 12.97 1.90
C CYS A 41 -0.36 13.98 3.04
N GLY A 42 0.86 14.20 3.56
CA GLY A 42 1.14 15.08 4.70
C GLY A 42 2.06 16.27 4.38
N HIS A 43 2.33 16.55 3.10
CA HIS A 43 3.23 17.64 2.71
C HIS A 43 2.62 19.03 3.03
N GLY A 44 3.44 20.02 3.40
CA GLY A 44 2.99 21.40 3.64
C GLY A 44 3.39 22.42 2.58
N GLY A 45 4.38 22.12 1.73
CA GLY A 45 4.97 23.13 0.83
C GLY A 45 4.14 23.49 -0.40
N ARG A 46 3.57 22.49 -1.09
CA ARG A 46 2.76 22.70 -2.30
C ARG A 46 1.29 22.99 -1.98
N ASP A 47 0.75 22.37 -0.94
CA ASP A 47 -0.57 22.66 -0.37
C ASP A 47 -0.52 22.52 1.15
N ALA A 48 -0.54 23.66 1.86
CA ALA A 48 -0.49 23.71 3.32
C ALA A 48 -1.63 22.92 3.99
N ARG A 49 -2.78 22.77 3.30
CA ARG A 49 -3.91 22.01 3.81
C ARG A 49 -3.57 20.53 3.99
N CYS A 50 -2.71 19.95 3.15
CA CYS A 50 -2.26 18.56 3.34
C CYS A 50 -1.40 18.40 4.60
N GLY A 51 -0.55 19.39 4.92
CA GLY A 51 0.26 19.38 6.13
C GLY A 51 -0.58 19.51 7.41
N ILE A 52 -1.71 20.23 7.34
CA ILE A 52 -2.66 20.37 8.44
C ILE A 52 -3.55 19.12 8.56
N THR A 53 -4.16 18.68 7.46
CA THR A 53 -5.13 17.58 7.45
C THR A 53 -4.48 16.21 7.63
N GLY A 54 -3.26 16.00 7.14
CA GLY A 54 -2.57 14.70 7.18
C GLY A 54 -2.50 14.07 8.57
N PRO A 55 -1.94 14.76 9.59
CA PRO A 55 -1.89 14.24 10.96
C PRO A 55 -3.26 13.96 11.57
N VAL A 56 -4.28 14.78 11.25
CA VAL A 56 -5.66 14.59 11.73
C VAL A 56 -6.25 13.31 11.13
N LEU A 57 -6.10 13.10 9.81
CA LEU A 57 -6.56 11.88 9.16
C LEU A 57 -5.83 10.65 9.68
N ARG A 58 -4.50 10.73 9.91
CA ARG A 58 -3.75 9.61 10.49
C ARG A 58 -4.34 9.20 11.84
N SER A 59 -4.52 10.17 12.74
CA SER A 59 -5.10 9.90 14.07
C SER A 59 -6.48 9.25 13.95
N GLU A 60 -7.34 9.77 13.09
CA GLU A 60 -8.68 9.24 12.88
C GLU A 60 -8.65 7.81 12.30
N PHE A 61 -7.77 7.53 11.33
CA PHE A 61 -7.63 6.17 10.78
C PHE A 61 -7.19 5.18 11.85
N GLU A 62 -6.21 5.55 12.67
CA GLU A 62 -5.73 4.70 13.76
C GLU A 62 -6.86 4.39 14.75
N THR A 63 -7.61 5.41 15.17
CA THR A 63 -8.78 5.24 16.06
C THR A 63 -9.86 4.34 15.45
N GLN A 64 -10.22 4.54 14.19
CA GLN A 64 -11.29 3.77 13.55
C GLN A 64 -10.86 2.32 13.23
N LEU A 65 -9.59 2.09 12.92
CA LEU A 65 -9.04 0.75 12.71
C LEU A 65 -9.05 -0.05 14.02
N ASP A 66 -8.55 0.54 15.11
CA ASP A 66 -8.57 -0.09 16.43
C ASP A 66 -10.01 -0.39 16.89
N ALA A 67 -10.93 0.57 16.71
CA ALA A 67 -12.35 0.40 17.03
C ALA A 67 -13.03 -0.71 16.22
N ALA A 68 -12.52 -1.00 15.01
CA ALA A 68 -13.02 -2.07 14.15
C ALA A 68 -12.30 -3.42 14.36
N GLY A 69 -11.41 -3.51 15.35
CA GLY A 69 -10.67 -4.73 15.67
C GLY A 69 -9.50 -5.02 14.72
N VAL A 70 -9.01 -4.01 13.99
CA VAL A 70 -7.82 -4.12 13.15
C VAL A 70 -6.62 -3.61 13.93
N SER A 71 -5.63 -4.46 14.16
CA SER A 71 -4.45 -4.11 14.95
C SER A 71 -3.60 -3.07 14.23
N VAL A 72 -3.47 -1.87 14.79
CA VAL A 72 -2.61 -0.82 14.25
C VAL A 72 -1.15 -1.07 14.64
N LEU A 73 -0.33 -1.47 13.66
CA LEU A 73 1.10 -1.69 13.85
C LEU A 73 1.87 -0.37 13.81
N LYS A 74 2.82 -0.21 14.71
CA LYS A 74 3.69 0.97 14.84
C LYS A 74 5.15 0.60 14.59
N GLY A 75 5.97 1.60 14.29
CA GLY A 75 7.41 1.43 14.08
C GLY A 75 7.77 1.00 12.66
N GLU A 76 9.07 0.84 12.45
CA GLU A 76 9.65 0.37 11.19
C GLU A 76 9.25 -1.08 10.95
N VAL A 77 9.21 -1.48 9.68
CA VAL A 77 9.02 -2.89 9.36
C VAL A 77 10.38 -3.56 9.57
N GLU A 78 10.46 -4.47 10.54
CA GLU A 78 11.63 -5.33 10.70
C GLU A 78 11.74 -6.19 9.43
N GLY A 79 12.78 -5.92 8.63
CA GLY A 79 13.08 -6.71 7.44
C GLY A 79 14.13 -7.76 7.79
N ASP A 80 13.99 -8.97 7.26
CA ASP A 80 15.01 -10.00 7.37
C ASP A 80 16.28 -9.53 6.64
N VAL A 81 17.21 -8.94 7.39
CA VAL A 81 18.49 -8.44 6.88
C VAL A 81 19.34 -9.58 6.29
N GLU A 82 19.09 -10.81 6.74
CA GLU A 82 19.83 -12.02 6.34
C GLU A 82 19.35 -12.63 5.00
N GLU A 83 18.07 -12.49 4.63
CA GLU A 83 17.52 -13.19 3.45
C GLU A 83 18.07 -12.64 2.13
N ASN A 84 18.44 -11.35 2.08
CA ASN A 84 19.09 -10.74 0.91
C ASN A 84 20.58 -11.10 0.77
N GLN A 85 21.23 -11.69 1.78
CA GLN A 85 22.61 -12.18 1.68
C GLN A 85 22.67 -13.67 1.30
N GLY A 86 21.60 -14.45 1.57
CA GLY A 86 21.60 -15.91 1.48
C GLY A 86 21.43 -16.51 0.08
N ARG A 87 20.92 -15.77 -0.92
CA ARG A 87 20.72 -16.33 -2.29
C ARG A 87 22.01 -16.49 -3.10
N ARG A 88 23.17 -16.22 -2.50
CA ARG A 88 24.49 -16.37 -3.13
C ARG A 88 25.00 -17.82 -3.12
N LEU A 89 24.36 -18.76 -2.42
CA LEU A 89 24.77 -20.17 -2.44
C LEU A 89 23.52 -21.07 -2.47
N GLU A 90 23.52 -22.00 -3.43
CA GLU A 90 22.55 -23.10 -3.62
C GLU A 90 21.32 -22.80 -4.50
N GLU A 91 21.57 -22.80 -5.81
CA GLU A 91 20.64 -23.44 -6.73
C GLU A 91 20.44 -24.92 -6.32
N GLY A 92 19.23 -25.25 -5.88
CA GLY A 92 18.70 -26.61 -5.90
C GLY A 92 18.55 -27.31 -4.55
N ALA A 93 17.38 -27.15 -3.91
CA ALA A 93 16.73 -28.23 -3.16
C ALA A 93 15.31 -27.84 -2.73
N THR A 94 14.34 -28.60 -3.23
CA THR A 94 13.09 -29.09 -2.60
C THR A 94 12.32 -28.23 -1.59
N ALA A 95 10.99 -28.17 -1.81
CA ALA A 95 9.94 -27.77 -0.87
C ALA A 95 10.26 -28.10 0.60
N ARG A 96 10.07 -27.13 1.49
CA ARG A 96 10.01 -27.36 2.93
C ARG A 96 8.77 -26.71 3.54
N ASP A 97 8.14 -27.58 4.33
CA ASP A 97 6.93 -27.45 5.11
C ASP A 97 7.19 -26.68 6.42
N GLY A 98 6.08 -26.16 6.98
CA GLY A 98 5.83 -25.77 8.37
C GLY A 98 6.98 -25.29 9.27
N GLY A 99 7.00 -23.98 9.55
CA GLY A 99 7.69 -23.37 10.70
C GLY A 99 6.69 -22.65 11.59
N GLU A 100 6.54 -23.14 12.83
CA GLU A 100 5.61 -22.71 13.86
C GLU A 100 5.98 -21.33 14.44
N GLY A 101 4.97 -20.47 14.57
CA GLY A 101 5.14 -19.08 15.01
C GLY A 101 4.25 -18.07 14.27
N ALA A 102 3.43 -18.51 13.32
CA ALA A 102 2.49 -17.63 12.62
C ALA A 102 1.53 -16.97 13.64
N PRO A 103 1.39 -15.63 13.64
CA PRO A 103 0.36 -14.97 14.41
C PRO A 103 -0.98 -15.60 14.01
N GLN A 104 -1.80 -15.91 15.01
CA GLN A 104 -3.09 -16.56 14.83
C GLN A 104 -3.86 -15.88 13.69
N ARG A 105 -4.14 -16.63 12.62
CA ARG A 105 -4.99 -16.22 11.49
C ARG A 105 -6.35 -15.79 12.03
N GLY A 106 -6.56 -14.49 12.23
CA GLY A 106 -7.82 -14.00 12.79
C GLY A 106 -7.99 -12.48 12.84
N ALA A 107 -6.93 -11.71 13.09
CA ALA A 107 -7.02 -10.25 13.12
C ALA A 107 -6.26 -9.64 11.95
N ALA A 108 -6.93 -8.84 11.12
CA ALA A 108 -6.25 -8.01 10.13
C ALA A 108 -5.36 -7.00 10.86
N ALA A 109 -4.17 -6.74 10.32
CA ALA A 109 -3.28 -5.70 10.80
C ALA A 109 -3.23 -4.54 9.80
N ALA A 110 -2.96 -3.33 10.29
CA ALA A 110 -2.85 -2.14 9.46
C ALA A 110 -1.71 -1.22 9.90
N ARG A 111 -1.15 -0.49 8.93
CA ARG A 111 -0.17 0.57 9.15
C ARG A 111 -0.67 1.86 8.51
N VAL A 112 -0.55 2.97 9.24
CA VAL A 112 -0.99 4.29 8.77
C VAL A 112 0.20 5.24 8.73
N GLY A 113 0.61 5.64 7.52
CA GLY A 113 1.79 6.45 7.28
C GLY A 113 1.47 7.81 6.68
N LEU A 114 2.26 8.83 7.06
CA LEU A 114 2.32 10.08 6.33
C LEU A 114 3.34 9.95 5.21
N ILE A 115 2.99 10.40 4.01
CA ILE A 115 3.88 10.43 2.86
C ILE A 115 4.01 11.84 2.29
N SER A 116 4.97 11.99 1.38
CA SER A 116 5.13 13.20 0.57
C SER A 116 3.93 13.42 -0.35
N HIS A 117 4.02 14.43 -1.22
CA HIS A 117 2.90 14.85 -2.04
C HIS A 117 2.43 13.76 -3.03
N ILE A 118 1.14 13.44 -2.95
CA ILE A 118 0.42 12.63 -3.94
C ILE A 118 -0.88 13.33 -4.35
N GLY A 119 -1.35 13.02 -5.57
CA GLY A 119 -2.57 13.59 -6.12
C GLY A 119 -2.43 15.05 -6.55
N GLY A 120 -3.53 15.67 -6.95
CA GLY A 120 -3.56 17.09 -7.30
C GLY A 120 -3.64 17.97 -6.06
N HIS A 121 -3.07 19.18 -6.12
CA HIS A 121 -3.12 20.18 -5.05
C HIS A 121 -4.42 21.02 -5.05
N LYS A 122 -5.40 20.67 -5.90
CA LYS A 122 -6.71 21.32 -5.88
C LYS A 122 -7.45 21.01 -4.58
N PHE A 123 -7.23 19.83 -4.00
CA PHE A 123 -7.88 19.37 -2.77
C PHE A 123 -6.90 18.61 -1.87
N ALA A 124 -7.05 18.80 -0.55
CA ALA A 124 -6.34 18.01 0.46
C ALA A 124 -7.05 16.69 0.76
N GLY A 125 -6.45 15.87 1.63
CA GLY A 125 -7.00 14.57 2.02
C GLY A 125 -6.83 13.52 0.92
N ASN A 126 -5.64 13.46 0.32
CA ASN A 126 -5.28 12.38 -0.61
C ASN A 126 -4.78 11.17 0.20
N VAL A 127 -5.41 10.02 -0.02
CA VAL A 127 -5.16 8.77 0.72
C VAL A 127 -4.99 7.63 -0.28
N ILE A 128 -4.02 6.76 -0.06
CA ILE A 128 -3.88 5.48 -0.76
C ILE A 128 -4.10 4.37 0.25
N VAL A 129 -4.92 3.39 -0.10
CA VAL A 129 -5.13 2.17 0.67
C VAL A 129 -4.64 1.00 -0.16
N TYR A 130 -3.61 0.30 0.31
CA TYR A 130 -3.24 -1.01 -0.21
C TYR A 130 -3.83 -2.10 0.66
N VAL A 131 -4.55 -3.02 0.02
CA VAL A 131 -5.12 -4.19 0.67
C VAL A 131 -4.23 -5.40 0.35
N PRO A 132 -3.72 -6.13 1.35
CA PRO A 132 -2.77 -7.20 1.12
C PRO A 132 -3.39 -8.32 0.25
N PRO A 133 -2.58 -9.00 -0.57
CA PRO A 133 -3.02 -10.17 -1.31
C PRO A 133 -3.55 -11.25 -0.36
N GLY A 134 -4.64 -11.92 -0.73
CA GLY A 134 -5.19 -13.01 0.08
C GLY A 134 -5.95 -12.57 1.34
N MET A 135 -6.11 -11.26 1.59
CA MET A 135 -7.01 -10.76 2.64
C MET A 135 -8.43 -11.31 2.43
N ARG A 136 -9.09 -11.64 3.55
CA ARG A 136 -10.49 -12.07 3.57
C ARG A 136 -11.37 -10.99 4.20
N ALA A 137 -12.61 -10.91 3.75
CA ALA A 137 -13.61 -10.08 4.40
C ALA A 137 -13.97 -10.64 5.78
N GLN A 138 -14.64 -9.84 6.62
CA GLN A 138 -15.02 -10.23 7.98
C GLN A 138 -15.94 -11.46 8.03
N ASP A 139 -16.72 -11.70 6.98
CA ASP A 139 -17.59 -12.86 6.83
C ASP A 139 -16.85 -14.12 6.31
N GLY A 140 -15.53 -14.05 6.14
CA GLY A 140 -14.68 -15.12 5.65
C GLY A 140 -14.63 -15.26 4.13
N THR A 141 -15.43 -14.47 3.39
CA THR A 141 -15.42 -14.46 1.93
C THR A 141 -14.16 -13.81 1.37
N GLU A 142 -13.97 -13.94 0.06
CA GLU A 142 -12.87 -13.27 -0.63
C GLU A 142 -13.04 -11.75 -0.53
N HIS A 143 -11.99 -11.06 -0.09
CA HIS A 143 -12.04 -9.61 -0.02
C HIS A 143 -12.00 -9.03 -1.44
N GLY A 144 -13.07 -8.33 -1.85
CA GLY A 144 -13.21 -7.79 -3.21
C GLY A 144 -12.08 -6.86 -3.67
N LEU A 145 -11.29 -6.34 -2.72
CA LEU A 145 -10.12 -5.50 -2.99
C LEU A 145 -8.77 -6.15 -2.67
N ALA A 146 -8.71 -7.43 -2.31
CA ALA A 146 -7.43 -8.12 -2.03
C ALA A 146 -6.43 -7.89 -3.18
N GLY A 147 -5.19 -7.54 -2.82
CA GLY A 147 -4.11 -7.26 -3.77
C GLY A 147 -4.28 -5.96 -4.58
N ARG A 148 -5.18 -5.07 -4.20
CA ARG A 148 -5.44 -3.81 -4.92
C ARG A 148 -4.98 -2.60 -4.11
N GLY A 149 -4.52 -1.58 -4.83
CA GLY A 149 -4.37 -0.22 -4.32
C GLY A 149 -5.59 0.62 -4.69
N ILE A 150 -6.05 1.47 -3.79
CA ILE A 150 -7.19 2.37 -3.99
C ILE A 150 -6.81 3.79 -3.60
N TRP A 151 -7.08 4.76 -4.48
CA TRP A 151 -6.78 6.17 -4.29
C TRP A 151 -8.05 6.94 -3.99
N TYR A 152 -8.07 7.61 -2.85
CA TYR A 152 -9.10 8.55 -2.46
C TYR A 152 -8.56 9.97 -2.43
N GLY A 153 -9.42 10.94 -2.70
CA GLY A 153 -9.12 12.36 -2.56
C GLY A 153 -10.35 13.13 -2.08
N ARG A 154 -10.12 14.26 -1.39
CA ARG A 154 -11.13 14.99 -0.59
C ARG A 154 -11.58 14.21 0.65
N VAL A 155 -10.68 13.41 1.24
CA VAL A 155 -10.96 12.74 2.51
C VAL A 155 -10.93 13.75 3.65
N GLU A 156 -11.94 13.68 4.51
CA GLU A 156 -12.08 14.47 5.73
C GLU A 156 -12.22 13.47 6.90
N PRO A 157 -12.01 13.88 8.17
CA PRO A 157 -12.09 12.96 9.30
C PRO A 157 -13.40 12.17 9.36
N ARG A 158 -14.54 12.84 9.11
CA ARG A 158 -15.87 12.20 9.05
C ARG A 158 -16.02 11.08 8.01
N HIS A 159 -15.13 11.01 7.03
CA HIS A 159 -15.17 9.98 5.98
C HIS A 159 -14.40 8.71 6.36
N VAL A 160 -13.53 8.78 7.37
CA VAL A 160 -12.57 7.71 7.68
C VAL A 160 -13.26 6.44 8.14
N GLU A 161 -14.26 6.53 9.01
CA GLU A 161 -15.08 5.39 9.45
C GLU A 161 -15.67 4.63 8.25
N GLY A 162 -16.20 5.39 7.26
CA GLY A 162 -16.71 4.81 6.03
C GLY A 162 -15.64 4.09 5.21
N ILE A 163 -14.44 4.66 5.09
CA ILE A 163 -13.32 4.02 4.38
C ILE A 163 -12.91 2.71 5.08
N VAL A 164 -12.84 2.70 6.41
CA VAL A 164 -12.52 1.49 7.18
C VAL A 164 -13.58 0.41 6.93
N LYS A 165 -14.87 0.74 7.13
CA LYS A 165 -15.96 -0.24 7.01
C LYS A 165 -16.16 -0.74 5.58
N GLU A 166 -16.25 0.18 4.62
CA GLU A 166 -16.60 -0.16 3.24
C GLU A 166 -15.40 -0.71 2.48
N THR A 167 -14.23 -0.07 2.60
CA THR A 167 -13.06 -0.40 1.78
C THR A 167 -12.14 -1.42 2.43
N ILE A 168 -11.74 -1.19 3.68
CA ILE A 168 -10.72 -2.03 4.34
C ILE A 168 -11.32 -3.35 4.81
N LEU A 169 -12.57 -3.36 5.28
CA LEU A 169 -13.23 -4.55 5.79
C LEU A 169 -14.20 -5.17 4.78
N GLY A 170 -14.92 -4.32 4.04
CA GLY A 170 -16.00 -4.73 3.16
C GLY A 170 -15.61 -4.97 1.70
N GLY A 171 -14.38 -4.63 1.29
CA GLY A 171 -13.92 -4.79 -0.10
C GLY A 171 -14.70 -3.97 -1.14
N ARG A 172 -15.24 -2.81 -0.75
CA ARG A 172 -16.01 -1.89 -1.61
C ARG A 172 -15.36 -0.52 -1.73
N VAL A 173 -15.62 0.16 -2.84
CA VAL A 173 -15.09 1.50 -3.12
C VAL A 173 -16.17 2.55 -2.86
N ILE A 174 -15.79 3.65 -2.20
CA ILE A 174 -16.66 4.82 -2.03
C ILE A 174 -16.49 5.73 -3.26
N ALA A 175 -17.44 5.66 -4.18
CA ALA A 175 -17.35 6.29 -5.51
C ALA A 175 -17.04 7.79 -5.48
N ASP A 176 -17.71 8.55 -4.61
CA ASP A 176 -17.57 10.02 -4.54
C ASP A 176 -16.11 10.46 -4.26
N MET A 177 -15.40 9.68 -3.45
CA MET A 177 -14.02 9.96 -3.08
C MET A 177 -13.01 9.32 -4.03
N PHE A 178 -13.40 8.32 -4.82
CA PHE A 178 -12.51 7.52 -5.66
C PHE A 178 -11.80 8.35 -6.73
N ARG A 179 -10.49 8.13 -6.89
CA ARG A 179 -9.64 8.81 -7.89
C ARG A 179 -8.84 7.85 -8.76
N GLY A 180 -8.97 6.55 -8.52
CA GLY A 180 -8.28 5.52 -9.28
C GLY A 180 -7.86 4.35 -8.41
N GLY A 181 -7.46 3.26 -9.06
CA GLY A 181 -6.94 2.07 -8.42
C GLY A 181 -5.91 1.37 -9.30
N ILE A 182 -5.26 0.36 -8.73
CA ILE A 182 -4.37 -0.54 -9.46
C ILE A 182 -4.52 -1.95 -8.90
N ASP A 183 -4.44 -2.95 -9.77
CA ASP A 183 -4.35 -4.35 -9.35
C ASP A 183 -2.91 -4.89 -9.46
N GLN A 184 -2.71 -6.14 -9.02
CA GLN A 184 -1.39 -6.80 -9.07
C GLN A 184 -0.85 -6.96 -10.49
N GLN A 185 -1.73 -7.00 -11.48
CA GLN A 185 -1.40 -7.11 -12.90
C GLN A 185 -1.07 -5.73 -13.51
N ARG A 186 -0.96 -4.68 -12.69
CA ARG A 186 -0.65 -3.30 -13.08
C ARG A 186 -1.74 -2.67 -13.94
N LYS A 187 -2.95 -3.23 -13.93
CA LYS A 187 -4.09 -2.65 -14.63
C LYS A 187 -4.64 -1.51 -13.78
N MET A 188 -4.84 -0.37 -14.43
CA MET A 188 -5.48 0.78 -13.80
C MET A 188 -6.98 0.54 -13.65
N LEU A 189 -7.50 0.79 -12.45
CA LEU A 189 -8.92 0.80 -12.13
C LEU A 189 -9.45 2.23 -12.23
N ARG A 190 -10.55 2.41 -12.94
CA ARG A 190 -11.21 3.71 -13.17
C ARG A 190 -12.73 3.51 -13.12
N MET A 191 -13.45 4.57 -12.77
CA MET A 191 -14.92 4.63 -12.76
C MET A 191 -15.36 5.81 -13.62
#